data_AF-A0A060CC08-F1
#
_entry.id   AF-A0A060CC08-F1
#
_cell.length_a   1.000
_cell.length_b   1.000
_cell.length_c   1.000
_cell.angle_alpha   90.00
_cell.angle_beta   90.00
_cell.angle_gamma   90.00
#
_symmetry.space_group_name_H-M   'P 1'
#
loop_
_entity.id
_entity.type
_entity.pdbx_description
1 polymer ?
#
loop_
_entity_poly.entity_id
_entity_poly.type
_entity_poly.pdbx_seq_one_letter_code
_entity_poly.pdbx_strand_id
1 'polypeptide(L)'
;RNFLNDPDTWQMLDRIDDLATARGLTLLPEIHASYAEGIHRRIAAQGFLTYDFFLPGLVIDALEHHDATVLRRWATELVTEGIHTVSMLGCHDGIPLLDLRGLLSDARIEELIGVVTSRGGMVKDLHGATNIYYQVNATYFSALGESDRRLLLARAVQVFMPGKPQVWYL
;
A
#
# COMPACT_ATOMS: atom_id res chain seq x y z
N ARG A 1 -2.38 11.28 19.82
CA ARG A 1 -2.33 11.23 18.34
C ARG A 1 -0.99 11.86 17.98
N ASN A 2 0.01 11.08 17.54
CA ASN A 2 1.37 11.56 17.24
C ASN A 2 1.74 11.43 15.76
N PHE A 3 0.75 11.12 14.89
CA PHE A 3 0.95 10.85 13.48
C PHE A 3 0.14 11.88 12.69
N LEU A 4 0.78 12.59 11.75
CA LEU A 4 0.20 13.68 10.95
C LEU A 4 -0.41 14.81 11.80
N ASN A 5 0.42 15.52 12.56
CA ASN A 5 -0.04 16.66 13.34
C ASN A 5 -0.54 17.78 12.41
N ASP A 6 -1.83 18.09 12.53
CA ASP A 6 -2.49 19.20 11.85
C ASP A 6 -2.29 20.51 12.65
N PRO A 7 -1.96 21.65 12.00
CA PRO A 7 -1.69 21.85 10.57
C PRO A 7 -0.22 21.68 10.17
N ASP A 8 0.68 21.53 11.13
CA ASP A 8 2.13 21.65 10.96
C ASP A 8 2.70 20.72 9.88
N THR A 9 2.18 19.50 9.77
CA THR A 9 2.66 18.52 8.79
C THR A 9 2.43 19.00 7.36
N TRP A 10 1.28 19.60 7.09
CA TRP A 10 0.93 20.10 5.76
C TRP A 10 1.70 21.36 5.42
N GLN A 11 1.85 22.28 6.38
CA GLN A 11 2.68 23.46 6.18
C GLN A 11 4.14 23.09 5.89
N MET A 12 4.65 22.03 6.53
CA MET A 12 5.97 21.51 6.23
C MET A 12 6.04 20.90 4.83
N LEU A 13 5.03 20.11 4.44
CA LEU A 13 4.97 19.48 3.12
C LEU A 13 4.91 20.53 2.00
N ASP A 14 4.09 21.57 2.15
CA ASP A 14 3.99 22.70 1.21
C ASP A 14 5.35 23.40 1.03
N ARG A 15 6.06 23.66 2.13
CA ARG A 15 7.40 24.28 2.07
C ARG A 15 8.43 23.40 1.36
N ILE A 16 8.33 22.08 1.51
CA ILE A 16 9.21 21.14 0.80
C ILE A 16 8.82 21.10 -0.69
N ASP A 17 7.52 21.20 -1.01
CA ASP A 17 7.03 21.20 -2.39
C ASP A 17 7.51 22.41 -3.16
N ASP A 18 7.44 23.60 -2.57
CA ASP A 18 7.99 24.83 -3.16
C ASP A 18 9.47 24.66 -3.55
N LEU A 19 10.26 24.01 -2.69
CA LEU A 19 11.68 23.74 -2.93
C LEU A 19 11.90 22.68 -4.01
N ALA A 20 11.05 21.65 -4.07
CA ALA A 20 11.12 20.56 -5.02
C ALA A 20 10.72 21.04 -6.44
N THR A 21 9.58 21.72 -6.54
CA THR A 21 9.02 22.24 -7.79
C THR A 21 9.95 23.27 -8.43
N ALA A 22 10.59 24.14 -7.64
CA ALA A 22 11.61 25.08 -8.13
C ALA A 22 12.83 24.39 -8.80
N ARG A 23 12.99 23.07 -8.61
CA ARG A 23 14.07 22.25 -9.18
C ARG A 23 13.56 21.19 -10.17
N GLY A 24 12.27 21.24 -10.53
CA GLY A 24 11.66 20.23 -11.41
C GLY A 24 11.60 18.84 -10.79
N LEU A 25 11.58 18.75 -9.45
CA LEU A 25 11.41 17.50 -8.71
C LEU A 25 9.94 17.30 -8.36
N THR A 26 9.51 16.04 -8.27
CA THR A 26 8.17 15.67 -7.81
C THR A 26 8.26 15.03 -6.43
N LEU A 27 7.40 15.44 -5.51
CA LEU A 27 7.31 14.82 -4.19
C LEU A 27 6.45 13.57 -4.17
N LEU A 28 6.91 12.59 -3.39
CA LEU A 28 6.22 11.36 -3.08
C LEU A 28 6.36 11.11 -1.56
N PRO A 29 5.48 11.71 -0.74
CA PRO A 29 5.51 11.49 0.70
C PRO A 29 5.17 10.04 1.03
N GLU A 30 6.05 9.39 1.79
CA GLU A 30 5.82 8.04 2.30
C GLU A 30 4.98 8.11 3.58
N ILE A 31 3.69 7.79 3.45
CA ILE A 31 2.75 7.81 4.57
C ILE A 31 1.93 6.52 4.54
N HIS A 32 2.17 5.64 5.49
CA HIS A 32 1.25 4.53 5.78
C HIS A 32 0.11 5.03 6.65
N ALA A 33 -1.11 4.82 6.17
CA ALA A 33 -2.34 5.05 6.89
C ALA A 33 -3.38 4.09 6.34
N SER A 34 -4.31 3.67 7.19
CA SER A 34 -5.40 2.83 6.69
C SER A 34 -6.24 3.57 5.66
N TYR A 35 -6.80 2.83 4.71
CA TYR A 35 -7.74 3.38 3.75
C TYR A 35 -8.89 4.13 4.44
N ALA A 36 -9.40 3.60 5.56
CA ALA A 36 -10.45 4.22 6.37
C ALA A 36 -10.08 5.62 6.90
N GLU A 37 -8.81 5.94 7.08
CA GLU A 37 -8.37 7.28 7.51
C GLU A 37 -8.42 8.32 6.39
N GLY A 38 -8.50 7.90 5.12
CA GLY A 38 -8.65 8.81 3.97
C GLY A 38 -7.43 9.71 3.69
N ILE A 39 -6.28 9.45 4.33
CA ILE A 39 -5.07 10.26 4.18
C ILE A 39 -4.56 10.27 2.75
N HIS A 40 -4.60 9.14 2.04
CA HIS A 40 -4.22 9.04 0.63
C HIS A 40 -5.00 10.02 -0.26
N ARG A 41 -6.32 10.18 -0.02
CA ARG A 41 -7.15 11.16 -0.75
C ARG A 41 -6.76 12.59 -0.41
N ARG A 42 -6.43 12.85 0.85
CA ARG A 42 -6.02 14.17 1.33
C ARG A 42 -4.69 14.60 0.71
N ILE A 43 -3.73 13.67 0.59
CA ILE A 43 -2.46 13.87 -0.12
C ILE A 43 -2.72 14.13 -1.61
N ALA A 44 -3.53 13.28 -2.25
CA ALA A 44 -3.85 13.43 -3.67
C ALA A 44 -4.58 14.74 -4.00
N ALA A 45 -5.49 15.18 -3.13
CA ALA A 45 -6.21 16.45 -3.27
C ALA A 45 -5.29 17.69 -3.19
N GLN A 46 -4.11 17.55 -2.60
CA GLN A 46 -3.07 18.59 -2.57
C GLN A 46 -2.15 18.52 -3.80
N GLY A 47 -2.35 17.57 -4.72
CA GLY A 47 -1.57 17.42 -5.95
C GLY A 47 -0.34 16.54 -5.81
N PHE A 48 -0.12 15.91 -4.65
CA PHE A 48 1.01 15.02 -4.42
C PHE A 48 0.76 13.60 -4.95
N LEU A 49 1.84 12.92 -5.32
CA LEU A 49 1.81 11.47 -5.56
C LEU A 49 1.62 10.72 -4.23
N THR A 50 1.04 9.51 -4.29
CA THR A 50 0.95 8.60 -3.15
C THR A 50 1.62 7.26 -3.45
N TYR A 51 2.11 6.56 -2.42
CA TYR A 51 2.39 5.14 -2.58
C TYR A 51 1.08 4.36 -2.55
N ASP A 52 0.94 3.39 -3.45
CA ASP A 52 -0.15 2.42 -3.38
C ASP A 52 0.24 1.27 -2.44
N PHE A 53 0.10 1.50 -1.15
CA PHE A 53 0.27 0.48 -0.12
C PHE A 53 -0.91 -0.49 -0.02
N PHE A 54 -2.01 -0.24 -0.75
CA PHE A 54 -3.15 -1.14 -0.74
C PHE A 54 -2.97 -2.28 -1.75
N LEU A 55 -2.41 -1.98 -2.94
CA LEU A 55 -2.24 -2.94 -4.02
C LEU A 55 -1.52 -4.24 -3.60
N PRO A 56 -0.38 -4.23 -2.86
CA PRO A 56 0.29 -5.45 -2.43
C PRO A 56 -0.64 -6.45 -1.75
N GLY A 57 -1.45 -5.98 -0.82
CA GLY A 57 -2.38 -6.80 -0.06
C GLY A 57 -3.62 -7.18 -0.86
N LEU A 58 -4.18 -6.26 -1.67
CA LEU A 58 -5.34 -6.53 -2.52
C LEU A 58 -5.06 -7.57 -3.61
N VAL A 59 -3.84 -7.65 -4.13
CA VAL A 59 -3.47 -8.70 -5.09
C VAL A 59 -3.41 -10.07 -4.42
N ILE A 60 -2.81 -10.17 -3.22
CA ILE A 60 -2.80 -11.43 -2.45
C ILE A 60 -4.25 -11.83 -2.14
N ASP A 61 -5.05 -10.88 -1.65
CA ASP A 61 -6.47 -11.07 -1.35
C ASP A 61 -7.25 -11.65 -2.54
N ALA A 62 -7.13 -11.03 -3.72
CA ALA A 62 -7.81 -11.47 -4.92
C ALA A 62 -7.38 -12.87 -5.37
N LEU A 63 -6.11 -13.23 -5.16
CA LEU A 63 -5.57 -14.54 -5.53
C LEU A 63 -6.00 -15.65 -4.57
N GLU A 64 -6.06 -15.38 -3.27
CA GLU A 64 -6.49 -16.37 -2.27
C GLU A 64 -8.00 -16.61 -2.30
N HIS A 65 -8.79 -15.54 -2.52
CA HIS A 65 -10.25 -15.64 -2.54
C HIS A 65 -10.84 -15.89 -3.93
N HIS A 66 -10.01 -15.87 -4.98
CA HIS A 66 -10.47 -15.92 -6.38
C HIS A 66 -11.50 -14.83 -6.71
N ASP A 67 -11.40 -13.67 -6.07
CA ASP A 67 -12.34 -12.57 -6.19
C ASP A 67 -11.60 -11.23 -6.28
N ALA A 68 -11.62 -10.62 -7.48
CA ALA A 68 -10.99 -9.33 -7.74
C ALA A 68 -11.92 -8.12 -7.50
N THR A 69 -13.07 -8.29 -6.83
CA THR A 69 -14.07 -7.22 -6.67
C THR A 69 -13.52 -5.99 -5.95
N VAL A 70 -12.77 -6.19 -4.86
CA VAL A 70 -12.18 -5.07 -4.08
C VAL A 70 -11.02 -4.42 -4.85
N LEU A 71 -10.17 -5.23 -5.48
CA LEU A 71 -9.09 -4.75 -6.35
C LEU A 71 -9.63 -3.89 -7.51
N ARG A 72 -10.70 -4.35 -8.17
CA ARG A 72 -11.38 -3.58 -9.23
C ARG A 72 -11.94 -2.27 -8.69
N ARG A 73 -12.57 -2.28 -7.52
CA ARG A 73 -13.10 -1.07 -6.88
C ARG A 73 -11.97 -0.05 -6.64
N TRP A 74 -10.83 -0.50 -6.12
CA TRP A 74 -9.67 0.36 -5.91
C TRP A 74 -9.13 0.93 -7.24
N ALA A 75 -8.98 0.10 -8.28
CA ALA A 75 -8.56 0.55 -9.60
C ALA A 75 -9.51 1.62 -10.18
N THR A 76 -10.83 1.43 -10.02
CA THR A 76 -11.83 2.41 -10.43
C THR A 76 -11.65 3.71 -9.65
N GLU A 77 -11.48 3.64 -8.33
CA GLU A 77 -11.30 4.82 -7.46
C GLU A 77 -10.09 5.65 -7.87
N LEU A 78 -8.94 5.01 -8.11
CA LEU A 78 -7.73 5.69 -8.59
C LEU A 78 -8.00 6.56 -9.83
N VAL A 79 -8.76 6.01 -10.79
CA VAL A 79 -9.10 6.72 -12.03
C VAL A 79 -10.15 7.80 -11.78
N THR A 80 -11.23 7.50 -11.06
CA THR A 80 -12.34 8.42 -10.87
C THR A 80 -11.98 9.61 -9.99
N GLU A 81 -11.10 9.41 -9.01
CA GLU A 81 -10.63 10.46 -8.09
C GLU A 81 -9.33 11.11 -8.56
N GLY A 82 -8.73 10.66 -9.66
CA GLY A 82 -7.49 11.24 -10.19
C GLY A 82 -6.27 11.04 -9.27
N ILE A 83 -6.23 9.91 -8.54
CA ILE A 83 -5.15 9.61 -7.59
C ILE A 83 -3.97 9.02 -8.37
N HIS A 84 -2.84 9.73 -8.35
CA HIS A 84 -1.62 9.30 -9.01
C HIS A 84 -0.69 8.57 -8.05
N THR A 85 -0.46 7.28 -8.30
CA THR A 85 0.28 6.42 -7.39
C THR A 85 1.64 5.97 -7.93
N VAL A 86 2.54 5.63 -7.02
CA VAL A 86 3.63 4.68 -7.25
C VAL A 86 3.25 3.35 -6.60
N SER A 87 3.03 2.33 -7.42
CA SER A 87 2.54 1.03 -6.96
C SER A 87 3.67 0.03 -6.76
N MET A 88 3.47 -0.97 -5.91
CA MET A 88 4.47 -2.01 -5.65
C MET A 88 3.83 -3.37 -5.41
N LEU A 89 4.64 -4.42 -5.46
CA LEU A 89 4.31 -5.74 -4.91
C LEU A 89 5.07 -5.94 -3.60
N GLY A 90 6.40 -6.03 -3.68
CA GLY A 90 7.31 -5.94 -2.53
C GLY A 90 8.10 -4.64 -2.53
N CYS A 91 8.74 -4.33 -1.39
CA CYS A 91 9.72 -3.26 -1.23
C CYS A 91 10.77 -3.67 -0.18
N HIS A 92 11.50 -2.69 0.35
CA HIS A 92 12.50 -2.91 1.39
C HIS A 92 11.90 -3.15 2.78
N ASP A 93 10.64 -2.78 2.98
CA ASP A 93 9.83 -3.02 4.18
C ASP A 93 8.93 -4.27 4.03
N GLY A 94 8.13 -4.58 5.05
CA GLY A 94 7.18 -5.69 5.01
C GLY A 94 5.87 -5.35 4.28
N ILE A 95 5.06 -6.36 3.98
CA ILE A 95 3.80 -6.22 3.26
C ILE A 95 2.76 -5.51 4.16
N PRO A 96 2.23 -4.33 3.76
CA PRO A 96 1.35 -3.52 4.60
C PRO A 96 -0.11 -4.04 4.56
N LEU A 97 -0.47 -4.91 5.51
CA LEU A 97 -1.81 -5.52 5.54
C LEU A 97 -2.83 -4.71 6.34
N LEU A 98 -2.42 -3.90 7.34
CA LEU A 98 -3.37 -3.03 8.07
C LEU A 98 -3.85 -1.85 7.26
N ASP A 99 -3.06 -1.39 6.30
CA ASP A 99 -3.40 -0.28 5.42
C ASP A 99 -4.72 -0.57 4.68
N LEU A 100 -5.09 -1.85 4.55
CA LEU A 100 -6.35 -2.31 3.96
C LEU A 100 -7.59 -2.09 4.82
N ARG A 101 -7.47 -1.66 6.09
CA ARG A 101 -8.65 -1.38 6.94
C ARG A 101 -9.54 -0.34 6.27
N GLY A 102 -10.80 -0.71 6.06
CA GLY A 102 -11.80 0.08 5.31
C GLY A 102 -11.97 -0.36 3.85
N LEU A 103 -10.99 -1.06 3.26
CA LEU A 103 -11.16 -1.79 1.99
C LEU A 103 -11.64 -3.22 2.25
N LEU A 104 -11.03 -3.88 3.23
CA LEU A 104 -11.34 -5.23 3.70
C LEU A 104 -11.84 -5.19 5.16
N SER A 105 -12.55 -6.25 5.57
CA SER A 105 -12.91 -6.45 6.98
C SER A 105 -11.70 -6.90 7.80
N ASP A 106 -11.70 -6.63 9.11
CA ASP A 106 -10.60 -7.05 9.99
C ASP A 106 -10.37 -8.56 9.94
N ALA A 107 -11.43 -9.38 9.90
CA ALA A 107 -11.33 -10.84 9.77
C ALA A 107 -10.62 -11.27 8.47
N ARG A 108 -10.88 -10.58 7.35
CA ARG A 108 -10.23 -10.86 6.06
C ARG A 108 -8.77 -10.42 6.07
N ILE A 109 -8.45 -9.33 6.77
CA ILE A 109 -7.05 -8.89 6.96
C ILE A 109 -6.29 -9.90 7.84
N GLU A 110 -6.88 -10.36 8.94
CA GLU A 110 -6.32 -11.40 9.82
C GLU A 110 -6.07 -12.71 9.07
N GLU A 111 -6.99 -13.12 8.19
CA GLU A 111 -6.80 -14.26 7.30
C GLU A 111 -5.59 -14.08 6.38
N LEU A 112 -5.42 -12.93 5.75
CA LEU A 112 -4.26 -12.64 4.89
C LEU A 112 -2.96 -12.65 5.68
N ILE A 113 -2.94 -12.11 6.91
CA ILE A 113 -1.79 -12.21 7.81
C ILE A 113 -1.49 -13.69 8.09
N GLY A 114 -2.51 -14.49 8.39
CA GLY A 114 -2.41 -15.94 8.58
C GLY A 114 -1.81 -16.65 7.37
N VAL A 115 -2.25 -16.29 6.16
CA VAL A 115 -1.72 -16.84 4.90
C VAL A 115 -0.24 -16.52 4.74
N VAL A 116 0.16 -15.25 4.85
CA VAL A 116 1.57 -14.85 4.66
C VAL A 116 2.46 -15.44 5.75
N THR A 117 2.00 -15.48 6.99
CA THR A 117 2.75 -16.09 8.11
C THR A 117 2.88 -17.60 7.98
N SER A 118 1.84 -18.31 7.50
CA SER A 118 1.92 -19.75 7.20
C SER A 118 2.96 -20.09 6.12
N ARG A 119 3.32 -19.09 5.30
CA ARG A 119 4.34 -19.16 4.23
C ARG A 119 5.71 -18.65 4.69
N GLY A 120 5.95 -18.57 6.01
CA GLY A 120 7.21 -18.14 6.60
C GLY A 120 7.34 -16.64 6.85
N GLY A 121 6.27 -15.86 6.62
CA GLY A 121 6.25 -14.44 6.93
C GLY A 121 6.35 -14.16 8.43
N MET A 122 7.07 -13.10 8.80
CA MET A 122 7.24 -12.68 10.19
C MET A 122 6.49 -11.38 10.45
N VAL A 123 5.59 -11.41 11.42
CA VAL A 123 4.84 -10.22 11.83
C VAL A 123 5.79 -9.25 12.56
N LYS A 124 5.86 -8.00 12.07
CA LYS A 124 6.62 -6.94 12.72
C LYS A 124 5.72 -6.21 13.70
N ASP A 125 5.87 -6.53 14.99
CA ASP A 125 5.17 -5.83 16.08
C ASP A 125 6.01 -4.65 16.61
N LEU A 126 5.43 -3.45 16.56
CA LEU A 126 5.99 -2.28 17.25
C LEU A 126 5.64 -2.35 18.75
N HIS A 127 6.59 -2.90 19.52
CA HIS A 127 6.81 -2.72 20.96
C HIS A 127 5.54 -2.58 21.84
N GLY A 128 4.81 -3.68 22.00
CA GLY A 128 3.86 -3.86 23.12
C GLY A 128 2.50 -3.16 22.98
N ALA A 129 2.25 -2.47 21.86
CA ALA A 129 0.91 -2.00 21.49
C ALA A 129 0.40 -2.86 20.35
N THR A 130 -0.46 -3.82 20.67
CA THR A 130 -0.99 -4.91 19.83
C THR A 130 -1.76 -4.49 18.56
N ASN A 131 -1.67 -3.25 18.10
CA ASN A 131 -2.64 -2.73 17.12
C ASN A 131 -2.21 -1.56 16.22
N ILE A 132 -0.93 -1.16 16.20
CA ILE A 132 -0.58 0.15 15.61
C ILE A 132 0.10 0.03 14.23
N TYR A 133 0.84 -1.04 13.94
CA TYR A 133 1.52 -1.19 12.64
C TYR A 133 1.79 -2.69 12.39
N TYR A 134 1.03 -3.34 11.51
CA TYR A 134 1.31 -4.72 11.07
C TYR A 134 1.74 -4.70 9.61
N GLN A 135 3.05 -4.70 9.42
CA GLN A 135 3.66 -5.19 8.20
C GLN A 135 4.07 -6.65 8.42
N VAL A 136 3.92 -7.49 7.40
CA VAL A 136 4.42 -8.87 7.44
C VAL A 136 5.67 -8.97 6.59
N ASN A 137 6.81 -9.23 7.23
CA ASN A 137 8.09 -9.41 6.57
C ASN A 137 8.08 -10.74 5.83
N ALA A 138 7.98 -10.69 4.50
CA ALA A 138 8.11 -11.82 3.60
C ALA A 138 8.55 -11.32 2.23
N THR A 139 9.27 -12.14 1.46
CA THR A 139 9.40 -11.87 0.02
C THR A 139 8.02 -11.99 -0.62
N TYR A 140 7.75 -11.21 -1.67
CA TYR A 140 6.44 -11.27 -2.32
C TYR A 140 6.21 -12.64 -3.00
N PHE A 141 7.29 -13.28 -3.50
CA PHE A 141 7.21 -14.63 -4.05
C PHE A 141 6.80 -15.67 -3.00
N SER A 142 7.42 -15.67 -1.81
CA SER A 142 7.03 -16.56 -0.71
C SER A 142 5.61 -16.23 -0.21
N ALA A 143 5.23 -14.95 -0.14
CA ALA A 143 3.87 -14.54 0.20
C ALA A 143 2.81 -15.08 -0.77
N LEU A 144 3.17 -15.36 -2.03
CA LEU A 144 2.31 -15.98 -3.04
C LEU A 144 2.36 -17.52 -3.05
N GLY A 145 3.09 -18.14 -2.11
CA GLY A 145 3.27 -19.59 -2.03
C GLY A 145 4.28 -20.12 -3.05
N GLU A 146 5.31 -19.33 -3.37
CA GLU A 146 6.42 -19.71 -4.26
C GLU A 146 5.93 -20.22 -5.63
N SER A 147 4.90 -19.55 -6.15
CA SER A 147 4.28 -19.92 -7.42
C SER A 147 4.61 -18.92 -8.51
N ASP A 148 5.39 -19.36 -9.51
CA ASP A 148 5.75 -18.55 -10.68
C ASP A 148 4.52 -17.99 -11.41
N ARG A 149 3.47 -18.81 -11.54
CA ARG A 149 2.22 -18.39 -12.19
C ARG A 149 1.51 -17.28 -11.42
N ARG A 150 1.50 -17.36 -10.08
CA ARG A 150 0.92 -16.31 -9.24
C ARG A 150 1.75 -15.03 -9.29
N LEU A 151 3.08 -15.14 -9.24
CA LEU A 151 3.96 -13.97 -9.34
C LEU A 151 3.84 -13.28 -10.71
N LEU A 152 3.82 -14.04 -11.80
CA LEU A 152 3.62 -13.51 -13.15
C LEU A 152 2.28 -12.77 -13.25
N LEU A 153 1.20 -13.37 -12.74
CA LEU A 153 -0.12 -12.74 -12.72
C LEU A 153 -0.13 -11.47 -11.86
N ALA A 154 0.44 -11.51 -10.65
CA ALA A 154 0.55 -10.35 -9.78
C ALA A 154 1.32 -9.21 -10.44
N ARG A 155 2.42 -9.52 -11.14
CA ARG A 155 3.20 -8.52 -11.89
C ARG A 155 2.40 -7.95 -13.07
N ALA A 156 1.69 -8.80 -13.82
CA ALA A 156 0.83 -8.33 -14.90
C ALA A 156 -0.26 -7.38 -14.36
N VAL A 157 -0.94 -7.76 -13.29
CA VAL A 157 -1.91 -6.89 -12.61
C VAL A 157 -1.26 -5.55 -12.22
N GLN A 158 -0.11 -5.56 -11.56
CA GLN A 158 0.56 -4.33 -11.14
C GLN A 158 0.91 -3.40 -12.31
N VAL A 159 1.42 -3.95 -13.42
CA VAL A 159 1.82 -3.16 -14.60
C VAL A 159 0.62 -2.56 -15.33
N PHE A 160 -0.54 -3.21 -15.28
CA PHE A 160 -1.78 -2.72 -15.89
C PHE A 160 -2.68 -1.92 -14.92
N MET A 161 -2.38 -1.89 -13.63
CA MET A 161 -3.02 -1.00 -12.66
C MET A 161 -2.65 0.46 -12.95
N PRO A 162 -3.57 1.43 -12.72
CA PRO A 162 -3.23 2.85 -12.76
C PRO A 162 -2.11 3.19 -11.77
N GLY A 163 -1.09 3.91 -12.24
CA GLY A 163 0.06 4.31 -11.44
C GLY A 163 1.40 3.89 -12.04
N LYS A 164 2.50 4.33 -11.42
CA LYS A 164 3.86 3.98 -11.83
C LYS A 164 4.30 2.70 -11.10
N PRO A 165 4.60 1.59 -11.81
CA PRO A 165 4.98 0.35 -11.16
C PRO A 165 6.44 0.40 -10.67
N GLN A 166 6.63 0.33 -9.36
CA GLN A 166 7.91 0.03 -8.73
C GLN A 166 8.17 -1.48 -8.73
N VAL A 167 9.31 -1.89 -9.26
CA VAL A 167 9.72 -3.29 -9.34
C VAL A 167 10.86 -3.51 -8.36
N TRP A 168 10.59 -4.26 -7.29
CA TRP A 168 11.63 -4.74 -6.39
C TRP A 168 12.49 -5.78 -7.08
N TYR A 169 13.80 -5.77 -6.80
CA TYR A 169 14.79 -6.58 -7.50
C TYR A 169 14.78 -8.06 -7.07
N LEU A 170 14.12 -8.38 -5.95
CA LEU A 170 13.91 -9.74 -5.43
C LEU A 170 12.54 -10.29 -5.83
#